data_AF-A0AA91ECG0-F1
#
_entry.id   AF-A0AA91ECG0-F1
#
_cell.length_a   1.000
_cell.length_b   1.000
_cell.length_c   1.000
_cell.angle_alpha   90.00
_cell.angle_beta   90.00
_cell.angle_gamma   90.00
#
_symmetry.space_group_name_H-M   'P 1'
#
loop_
_entity.id
_entity.type
_entity.pdbx_description
1 polymer ?
#
loop_
_entity_poly.entity_id
_entity_poly.type
_entity_poly.pdbx_seq_one_letter_code
_entity_poly.pdbx_strand_id
1 'polypeptide(L)'
;MTVKKIRDTLRSGKDAALDTWDQVTSDQTSRTGHSAKRVASQLANNVDPEVVALQITKNSLKNNPDDPQTFTGEEVVTVAKFYAANRSRPVLTRKQSNALIAAQKEADAGSSPSVNDDVPEPQQH
;
A
#
# COMPACT_ATOMS: atom_id res chain seq x y z
N MET A 1 27.65 -21.27 -25.38
CA MET A 1 27.30 -21.50 -23.96
C MET A 1 26.83 -20.19 -23.33
N THR A 2 25.76 -19.56 -23.86
CA THR A 2 25.60 -18.10 -23.68
C THR A 2 24.16 -17.64 -23.40
N VAL A 3 23.13 -18.34 -23.89
CA VAL A 3 21.73 -17.93 -23.69
C VAL A 3 21.15 -18.39 -22.34
N LYS A 4 21.72 -19.46 -21.76
CA LYS A 4 21.28 -20.03 -20.46
C LYS A 4 21.73 -19.16 -19.27
N LYS A 5 22.98 -18.70 -19.28
CA LYS A 5 23.54 -17.81 -18.25
C LYS A 5 22.81 -16.46 -18.16
N ILE A 6 22.45 -15.83 -19.28
CA ILE A 6 21.74 -14.55 -19.29
C ILE A 6 20.32 -14.69 -18.69
N ARG A 7 19.63 -15.81 -18.96
CA ARG A 7 18.32 -16.11 -18.38
C ARG A 7 18.39 -16.37 -16.87
N ASP A 8 19.43 -17.09 -16.43
CA ASP A 8 19.63 -17.41 -15.03
C ASP A 8 20.05 -16.17 -14.21
N THR A 9 20.85 -15.26 -14.78
CA THR A 9 21.21 -13.98 -14.14
C THR A 9 20.02 -13.03 -14.03
N LEU A 10 19.12 -12.98 -15.01
CA LEU A 10 17.89 -12.18 -14.94
C LEU A 10 16.85 -12.72 -13.95
N ARG A 11 16.83 -14.04 -13.72
CA ARG A 11 16.01 -14.65 -12.65
C ARG A 11 16.57 -14.34 -11.28
N SER A 12 17.86 -14.58 -11.05
CA SER A 12 18.51 -14.28 -9.76
C SER A 12 18.44 -12.80 -9.37
N GLY A 13 18.48 -11.87 -10.34
CA GLY A 13 18.34 -10.43 -10.05
C GLY A 13 16.94 -10.02 -9.59
N LYS A 14 15.89 -10.66 -10.13
CA LYS A 14 14.49 -10.45 -9.69
C LYS A 14 14.25 -11.10 -8.34
N ASP A 15 14.75 -12.31 -8.14
CA ASP A 15 14.59 -13.04 -6.90
C ASP A 15 15.33 -12.32 -5.75
N ALA A 16 16.56 -11.85 -5.95
CA ALA A 16 17.32 -11.11 -4.93
C ALA A 16 16.71 -9.73 -4.58
N ALA A 17 16.17 -9.02 -5.58
CA ALA A 17 15.45 -7.77 -5.35
C ALA A 17 14.14 -8.03 -4.58
N LEU A 18 13.38 -9.05 -4.97
CA LEU A 18 12.19 -9.47 -4.23
C LEU A 18 12.53 -9.93 -2.81
N ASP A 19 13.66 -10.60 -2.60
CA ASP A 19 14.08 -11.11 -1.29
C ASP A 19 14.43 -9.97 -0.33
N THR A 20 15.16 -8.95 -0.82
CA THR A 20 15.50 -7.75 -0.03
C THR A 20 14.26 -6.90 0.25
N TRP A 21 13.36 -6.79 -0.73
CA TRP A 21 12.07 -6.12 -0.54
C TRP A 21 11.19 -6.87 0.45
N ASP A 22 11.07 -8.20 0.32
CA ASP A 22 10.31 -9.05 1.23
C ASP A 22 10.94 -9.03 2.63
N GLN A 23 12.27 -8.90 2.80
CA GLN A 23 12.91 -8.76 4.12
C GLN A 23 12.57 -7.44 4.81
N VAL A 24 12.80 -6.31 4.13
CA VAL A 24 12.53 -4.96 4.67
C VAL A 24 11.02 -4.77 4.91
N THR A 25 10.20 -5.23 3.98
CA THR A 25 8.74 -5.17 4.12
C THR A 25 8.23 -6.20 5.11
N SER A 26 8.88 -7.35 5.32
CA SER A 26 8.51 -8.32 6.35
C SER A 26 8.70 -7.72 7.74
N ASP A 27 9.82 -7.05 7.99
CA ASP A 27 10.06 -6.36 9.27
C ASP A 27 9.08 -5.22 9.50
N GLN A 28 8.72 -4.47 8.46
CA GLN A 28 7.68 -3.45 8.56
C GLN A 28 6.27 -4.06 8.70
N THR A 29 5.95 -5.13 7.99
CA THR A 29 4.65 -5.81 8.04
C THR A 29 4.42 -6.41 9.42
N SER A 30 5.47 -7.01 10.00
CA SER A 30 5.48 -7.51 11.37
C SER A 30 5.19 -6.40 12.38
N ARG A 31 5.90 -5.26 12.27
CA ARG A 31 5.69 -4.08 13.13
C ARG A 31 4.28 -3.50 12.98
N THR A 32 3.79 -3.33 11.76
CA THR A 32 2.44 -2.82 11.47
C THR A 32 1.37 -3.77 12.01
N GLY A 33 1.52 -5.08 11.80
CA GLY A 33 0.61 -6.09 12.34
C GLY A 33 0.54 -6.06 13.88
N HIS A 34 1.68 -5.91 14.55
CA HIS A 34 1.72 -5.76 16.01
C HIS A 34 1.08 -4.46 16.48
N SER A 35 1.32 -3.34 15.80
CA SER A 35 0.70 -2.05 16.13
C SER A 35 -0.81 -2.09 15.93
N ALA A 36 -1.30 -2.64 14.81
CA ALA A 36 -2.72 -2.80 14.55
C ALA A 36 -3.41 -3.71 15.58
N LYS A 37 -2.75 -4.78 16.03
CA LYS A 37 -3.22 -5.62 17.14
C LYS A 37 -3.37 -4.82 18.44
N ARG A 38 -2.40 -3.95 18.76
CA ARG A 38 -2.46 -3.10 19.97
C ARG A 38 -3.60 -2.10 19.89
N VAL A 39 -3.79 -1.46 18.73
CA VAL A 39 -4.93 -0.57 18.47
C VAL A 39 -6.25 -1.29 18.71
N ALA A 40 -6.44 -2.47 18.10
CA ALA A 40 -7.65 -3.26 18.29
C ALA A 40 -7.87 -3.63 19.77
N SER A 41 -6.80 -3.97 20.49
CA SER A 41 -6.87 -4.25 21.93
C SER A 41 -7.24 -3.03 22.76
N GLN A 42 -6.74 -1.84 22.44
CA GLN A 42 -7.06 -0.60 23.15
C GLN A 42 -8.54 -0.25 22.98
N LEU A 43 -9.06 -0.31 21.75
CA LEU A 43 -10.48 -0.09 21.48
C LEU A 43 -11.37 -1.13 22.19
N ALA A 44 -10.95 -2.39 22.23
CA ALA A 44 -11.67 -3.44 22.97
C ALA A 44 -11.72 -3.21 24.49
N ASN A 45 -10.82 -2.38 25.03
CA ASN A 45 -10.82 -1.94 26.43
C ASN A 45 -11.45 -0.56 26.61
N ASN A 46 -12.26 -0.09 25.64
CA ASN A 46 -12.98 1.20 25.67
C ASN A 46 -12.06 2.43 25.79
N VAL A 47 -10.82 2.34 25.31
CA VAL A 47 -9.99 3.54 25.14
C VAL A 47 -10.57 4.37 24.00
N ASP A 48 -10.74 5.67 24.25
CA ASP A 48 -11.25 6.61 23.25
C ASP A 48 -10.37 6.60 21.98
N PRO A 49 -10.96 6.42 20.78
CA PRO A 49 -10.22 6.42 19.52
C PRO A 49 -9.36 7.67 19.30
N GLU A 50 -9.80 8.85 19.73
CA GLU A 50 -9.04 10.11 19.57
C GLU A 50 -7.79 10.12 20.46
N VAL A 51 -7.85 9.49 21.64
CA VAL A 51 -6.68 9.34 22.52
C VAL A 51 -5.64 8.42 21.87
N VAL A 52 -6.10 7.33 21.27
CA VAL A 52 -5.21 6.41 20.54
C VAL A 52 -4.61 7.12 19.32
N ALA A 53 -5.41 7.87 18.56
CA ALA A 53 -4.98 8.63 17.39
C ALA A 53 -3.91 9.66 17.73
N LEU A 54 -4.12 10.42 18.82
CA LEU A 54 -3.14 11.37 19.34
C LEU A 54 -1.81 10.68 19.68
N GLN A 55 -1.87 9.52 20.35
CA GLN A 55 -0.66 8.81 20.75
C GLN A 55 0.10 8.23 19.56
N ILE A 56 -0.58 7.68 18.56
CA ILE A 56 0.05 7.17 17.33
C ILE A 56 0.67 8.33 16.55
N THR A 57 -0.04 9.45 16.41
CA THR A 57 0.47 10.66 15.76
C THR A 57 1.74 11.17 16.43
N LYS A 58 1.75 11.29 17.76
CA LYS A 58 2.94 11.69 18.53
C LYS A 58 4.12 10.73 18.32
N ASN A 59 3.85 9.43 18.26
CA ASN A 59 4.89 8.44 18.00
C ASN A 59 5.42 8.53 16.57
N SER A 60 4.56 8.81 15.60
CA SER A 60 4.92 9.02 14.20
C SER A 60 5.85 10.22 14.04
N LEU A 61 5.48 11.36 14.65
CA LEU A 61 6.32 12.57 14.72
C LEU A 61 7.71 12.31 15.31
N LYS A 62 7.78 11.45 16.33
CA LYS A 62 9.04 11.11 16.99
C LYS A 62 9.90 10.13 16.18
N ASN A 63 9.28 9.13 15.58
CA ASN A 63 10.00 7.99 14.99
C ASN A 63 10.27 8.17 13.49
N ASN A 64 9.49 9.00 12.80
CA ASN A 64 9.62 9.30 11.38
C ASN A 64 9.63 10.83 11.17
N PRO A 65 10.66 11.54 11.65
CA PRO A 65 10.67 13.01 11.65
C PRO A 65 10.67 13.62 10.24
N ASP A 66 11.19 12.90 9.24
CA ASP A 66 11.27 13.39 7.86
C ASP A 66 9.93 13.28 7.10
N ASP A 67 9.04 12.38 7.54
CA ASP A 67 7.71 12.17 6.94
C ASP A 67 6.70 11.64 7.98
N PRO A 68 6.29 12.49 8.94
CA PRO A 68 5.41 12.07 10.01
C PRO A 68 3.97 11.96 9.54
N GLN A 69 3.35 10.83 9.82
CA GLN A 69 1.93 10.59 9.55
C GLN A 69 1.04 11.03 10.72
N THR A 70 -0.09 11.67 10.43
CA THR A 70 -1.14 12.02 11.40
C THR A 70 -2.31 11.05 11.30
N PHE A 71 -2.99 10.83 12.42
CA PHE A 71 -4.14 9.94 12.52
C PHE A 71 -5.31 10.63 13.24
N THR A 72 -6.52 10.29 12.83
CA THR A 72 -7.80 10.64 13.45
C THR A 72 -8.43 9.43 14.15
N GLY A 73 -9.42 9.65 15.02
CA GLY A 73 -10.16 8.57 15.67
C GLY A 73 -10.84 7.62 14.68
N GLU A 74 -11.39 8.13 13.58
CA GLU A 74 -12.02 7.32 12.53
C GLU A 74 -11.04 6.36 11.84
N GLU A 75 -9.81 6.83 11.59
CA GLU A 75 -8.76 6.00 11.00
C GLU A 75 -8.30 4.91 11.97
N VAL A 76 -8.23 5.22 13.28
CA VAL A 76 -7.95 4.22 14.32
C VAL A 76 -9.00 3.11 14.34
N VAL A 77 -10.29 3.47 14.23
CA VAL A 77 -11.39 2.48 14.12
C VAL A 77 -11.23 1.65 12.85
N THR A 78 -10.86 2.28 11.73
CA THR A 78 -10.64 1.60 10.45
C THR A 78 -9.48 0.60 10.53
N VAL A 79 -8.38 0.95 11.20
CA VAL A 79 -7.25 0.03 11.45
C VAL A 79 -7.69 -1.18 12.24
N ALA A 80 -8.47 -0.99 13.33
CA ALA A 80 -8.99 -2.11 14.11
C ALA A 80 -9.94 -3.00 13.31
N LYS A 81 -10.81 -2.41 12.48
CA LYS A 81 -11.71 -3.13 11.57
C LYS A 81 -10.92 -3.97 10.56
N PHE A 82 -9.87 -3.39 9.96
CA PHE A 82 -9.02 -4.10 9.01
C PHE A 82 -8.24 -5.24 9.70
N TYR A 83 -7.71 -5.01 10.91
CA TYR A 83 -7.08 -6.08 11.69
C TYR A 83 -8.05 -7.23 11.97
N ALA A 84 -9.28 -6.92 12.40
CA ALA A 84 -10.31 -7.92 12.66
C ALA A 84 -10.66 -8.75 11.40
N ALA A 85 -10.77 -8.10 10.24
CA ALA A 85 -11.02 -8.76 8.97
C ALA A 85 -9.91 -9.74 8.54
N ASN A 86 -8.69 -9.59 9.07
CA ASN A 86 -7.53 -10.40 8.73
C ASN A 86 -7.13 -11.40 9.84
N ARG A 87 -7.95 -11.57 10.89
CA ARG A 87 -7.56 -12.31 12.11
C ARG A 87 -7.23 -13.78 11.87
N SER A 88 -7.99 -14.47 11.00
CA SER A 88 -7.81 -15.90 10.75
C SER A 88 -7.08 -16.19 9.44
N ARG A 89 -7.31 -15.38 8.41
CA ARG A 89 -6.69 -15.49 7.08
C ARG A 89 -6.56 -14.09 6.48
N PRO A 90 -5.59 -13.85 5.59
CA PRO A 90 -5.51 -12.60 4.85
C PRO A 90 -6.78 -12.36 4.02
N VAL A 91 -7.35 -11.15 4.11
CA VAL A 91 -8.53 -10.74 3.34
C VAL A 91 -8.20 -10.54 1.85
N LEU A 92 -6.96 -10.17 1.54
CA LEU A 92 -6.42 -10.05 0.19
C LEU A 92 -5.14 -10.88 0.08
N THR A 93 -5.14 -11.85 -0.83
CA THR A 93 -3.95 -12.66 -1.13
C THR A 93 -2.99 -11.92 -2.06
N ARG A 94 -1.69 -12.26 -2.02
CA ARG A 94 -0.68 -11.66 -2.93
C ARG A 94 -1.08 -11.76 -4.41
N LYS A 95 -1.67 -12.89 -4.83
CA LYS A 95 -2.15 -13.07 -6.21
C LYS A 95 -3.27 -12.08 -6.56
N GLN A 96 -4.25 -11.91 -5.66
CA GLN A 96 -5.33 -10.95 -5.85
C GLN A 96 -4.81 -9.51 -5.86
N SER A 97 -3.92 -9.16 -4.93
CA SER A 97 -3.30 -7.83 -4.89
C SER A 97 -2.53 -7.50 -6.17
N ASN A 98 -1.73 -8.44 -6.68
CA ASN A 98 -1.00 -8.24 -7.94
C ASN A 98 -1.93 -8.09 -9.15
N ALA A 99 -3.03 -8.85 -9.18
CA ALA A 99 -4.03 -8.73 -10.23
C ALA A 99 -4.72 -7.36 -10.21
N LEU A 100 -5.08 -6.85 -9.02
CA LEU A 100 -5.67 -5.51 -8.86
C LEU A 100 -4.70 -4.41 -9.30
N ILE A 101 -3.42 -4.50 -8.91
CA ILE A 101 -2.38 -3.54 -9.33
C ILE A 101 -2.21 -3.53 -10.85
N ALA A 102 -2.18 -4.71 -11.49
CA ALA A 102 -2.07 -4.81 -12.94
C ALA A 102 -3.29 -4.19 -13.64
N ALA A 103 -4.49 -4.54 -13.20
CA ALA A 103 -5.73 -4.02 -13.76
C ALA A 103 -5.82 -2.48 -13.65
N GLN A 104 -5.41 -1.89 -12.52
CA GLN A 104 -5.40 -0.44 -12.36
C GLN A 104 -4.42 0.24 -13.32
N LYS A 105 -3.21 -0.29 -13.47
CA LYS A 105 -2.21 0.26 -14.41
C LYS A 105 -2.70 0.24 -15.85
N GLU A 106 -3.39 -0.82 -16.25
CA GLU A 106 -4.00 -0.91 -17.59
C GLU A 106 -5.11 0.13 -17.77
N ALA A 107 -5.98 0.32 -16.77
CA ALA A 107 -7.04 1.33 -16.81
C ALA A 107 -6.49 2.76 -16.89
N ASP A 108 -5.43 3.06 -16.13
CA ASP A 108 -4.78 4.37 -16.14
C ASP A 108 -4.09 4.65 -17.48
N ALA A 109 -3.43 3.64 -18.08
CA ALA A 109 -2.79 3.77 -19.39
C ALA A 109 -3.79 3.93 -20.55
N GLY A 110 -4.96 3.31 -20.43
CA GLY A 110 -6.06 3.44 -21.40
C GLY A 110 -6.82 4.77 -21.34
N SER A 111 -6.60 5.59 -20.30
CA SER A 111 -7.27 6.89 -20.09
C SER A 111 -6.50 8.09 -20.66
N SER A 112 -5.73 7.90 -21.75
CA SER A 112 -5.15 9.04 -22.48
C SER A 112 -6.29 9.90 -23.05
N PRO A 113 -6.36 11.22 -22.77
CA PRO A 113 -7.41 12.06 -23.34
C PRO A 113 -7.14 12.22 -24.84
N SER A 114 -7.94 11.57 -25.66
CA SER A 114 -8.07 11.90 -27.09
C SER A 114 -8.77 13.26 -27.16
N VAL A 115 -7.97 14.33 -27.15
CA VAL A 115 -8.45 15.66 -27.54
C VAL A 115 -8.53 15.65 -29.07
N ASN A 116 -9.69 15.23 -29.60
CA ASN A 116 -10.04 15.52 -30.97
C ASN A 116 -10.64 16.94 -31.00
N ASP A 117 -9.78 17.96 -31.08
CA ASP A 117 -10.19 19.30 -31.48
C ASP A 117 -10.36 19.30 -33.02
N ASP A 118 -11.46 18.70 -33.46
CA ASP A 118 -11.95 18.81 -34.83
C ASP A 118 -12.74 20.14 -34.94
N VAL A 119 -12.00 21.25 -35.04
CA VAL A 119 -12.58 22.58 -35.32
C VAL A 119 -12.53 22.80 -36.83
N PRO A 120 -13.67 22.80 -37.54
CA PRO A 120 -13.67 23.08 -38.97
C PRO A 120 -13.31 24.55 -39.21
N GLU A 121 -12.31 24.74 -40.06
CA GLU A 121 -11.82 26.03 -40.56
C GLU A 121 -12.98 26.79 -41.26
N PRO A 122 -13.31 28.03 -40.89
CA PRO A 122 -14.29 28.81 -41.64
C PRO A 122 -13.65 29.31 -42.93
N GLN A 123 -14.02 28.72 -44.06
CA GLN A 123 -13.81 29.31 -45.38
C GLN A 123 -14.56 30.64 -45.45
N GLN A 124 -13.83 31.75 -45.59
CA GLN A 124 -14.41 33.03 -46.00
C GLN A 124 -13.94 33.36 -47.41
N HIS A 125 -14.95 33.57 -48.26
CA HIS A 125 -14.91 34.03 -49.64
C HIS A 125 -14.33 35.44 -49.79
#